data_AF-A0A9P5W7E3-F1
#
_entry.id   AF-A0A9P5W7E3-F1
#
_cell.length_a   1.000
_cell.length_b   1.000
_cell.length_c   1.000
_cell.angle_alpha   90.00
_cell.angle_beta   90.00
_cell.angle_gamma   90.00
#
_symmetry.space_group_name_H-M   'P 1'
#
loop_
_entity.id
_entity.type
_entity.pdbx_description
1 polymer ?
#
loop_
_entity_poly.entity_id
_entity_poly.type
_entity_poly.pdbx_seq_one_letter_code
_entity_poly.pdbx_strand_id
1 'polypeptide(L)'
;EGLCKLTLDSLRDGFQVDDQKNPLLGLEGRWELLRRLGQSLKAHPEYFKSLDNDVLRPGNMVDVLFKEGADRPRRNDKYVVCIESLFKVVIYGFAEVWPSSRTSLEGVSLGDVWPCDTILEPNAAPDSTEHYVVFHKLSQWMTYSIMEPLETMLNIEWDNATLLTGLPEYRNGGLLVDLGFMTLKPSEEERGLAKYKSNALKPGQPAVEVVPTFEAHDPVIIEWRAMTVATLDLVADEVRKQLNMPSLTLAQVLQGGTWNAGREIASVLRPNTRGPPIAILSDGTLF
;
A
#
# COMPACT_ATOMS: atom_id res chain seq x y z
N GLU A 1 6.12 -5.32 24.95
CA GLU A 1 5.62 -4.40 26.01
C GLU A 1 5.93 -2.93 25.78
N GLY A 2 7.18 -2.58 25.41
CA GLY A 2 7.59 -1.18 25.23
C GLY A 2 6.68 -0.38 24.30
N LEU A 3 6.34 -0.92 23.12
CA LEU A 3 5.42 -0.28 22.17
C LEU A 3 4.03 -0.01 22.78
N CYS A 4 3.46 -0.95 23.55
CA CYS A 4 2.13 -0.76 24.15
C CYS A 4 2.10 0.39 25.17
N LYS A 5 3.22 0.58 25.89
CA LYS A 5 3.40 1.57 26.96
C LYS A 5 4.00 2.90 26.45
N LEU A 6 4.33 2.98 25.16
CA LEU A 6 4.88 4.19 24.56
C LEU A 6 3.88 5.34 24.71
N THR A 7 4.33 6.48 25.25
CA THR A 7 3.51 7.69 25.38
C THR A 7 3.78 8.64 24.23
N LEU A 8 2.83 9.54 23.95
CA LEU A 8 2.98 10.55 22.91
C LEU A 8 4.17 11.48 23.22
N ASP A 9 4.33 11.88 24.48
CA ASP A 9 5.44 12.73 24.93
C ASP A 9 6.79 12.02 24.76
N SER A 10 6.88 10.73 25.10
CA SER A 10 8.10 9.96 24.84
C SER A 10 8.45 9.89 23.35
N LEU A 11 7.45 9.79 22.46
CA LEU A 11 7.69 9.82 21.02
C LEU A 11 8.11 11.23 20.57
N ARG A 12 7.44 12.27 21.06
CA ARG A 12 7.77 13.68 20.79
C ARG A 12 9.21 13.98 21.17
N ASP A 13 9.60 13.63 22.39
CA ASP A 13 10.95 13.84 22.93
C ASP A 13 11.99 13.04 22.15
N GLY A 14 11.71 11.75 21.87
CA GLY A 14 12.62 10.87 21.14
C GLY A 14 12.89 11.33 19.71
N PHE A 15 11.87 11.87 19.03
CA PHE A 15 12.00 12.46 17.69
C PHE A 15 12.38 13.96 17.72
N GLN A 16 12.55 14.54 18.92
CA GLN A 16 12.86 15.96 19.12
C GLN A 16 11.88 16.87 18.38
N VAL A 17 10.60 16.53 18.41
CA VAL A 17 9.56 17.24 17.66
C VAL A 17 9.28 18.59 18.33
N ASP A 18 9.37 19.63 17.53
CA ASP A 18 9.11 21.02 17.92
C ASP A 18 8.33 21.69 16.80
N ASP A 19 7.20 22.32 17.12
CA ASP A 19 6.26 22.85 16.13
C ASP A 19 6.87 23.91 15.20
N GLN A 20 7.97 24.56 15.60
CA GLN A 20 8.62 25.61 14.83
C GLN A 20 9.90 25.15 14.14
N LYS A 21 10.71 24.35 14.82
CA LYS A 21 12.08 23.99 14.40
C LYS A 21 12.16 22.60 13.77
N ASN A 22 11.34 21.67 14.23
CA ASN A 22 11.34 20.29 13.76
C ASN A 22 9.92 19.70 13.81
N PRO A 23 8.99 20.23 13.02
CA PRO A 23 7.62 19.77 13.05
C PRO A 23 7.53 18.36 12.46
N LEU A 24 6.79 17.47 13.15
CA LEU A 24 6.48 16.14 12.64
C LEU A 24 4.97 16.03 12.40
N LEU A 25 4.58 16.15 11.13
CA LEU A 25 3.17 15.99 10.74
C LEU A 25 2.67 14.58 11.05
N GLY A 26 1.48 14.52 11.65
CA GLY A 26 0.81 13.27 12.01
C GLY A 26 1.47 12.52 13.17
N LEU A 27 2.13 13.22 14.11
CA LEU A 27 2.79 12.64 15.27
C LEU A 27 1.87 11.67 16.05
N GLU A 28 0.64 12.10 16.34
CA GLU A 28 -0.36 11.33 17.08
C GLU A 28 -0.75 10.04 16.32
N GLY A 29 -0.95 10.15 15.00
CA GLY A 29 -1.24 8.99 14.16
C GLY A 29 -0.09 7.98 14.15
N ARG A 30 1.16 8.45 14.04
CA ARG A 30 2.37 7.61 14.10
C ARG A 30 2.51 6.92 15.46
N TRP A 31 2.27 7.65 16.54
CA TRP A 31 2.26 7.11 17.91
C TRP A 31 1.23 5.99 18.06
N GLU A 32 0.01 6.22 17.59
CA GLU A 32 -1.07 5.24 17.66
C GLU A 32 -0.74 3.97 16.84
N LEU A 33 -0.20 4.12 15.63
CA LEU A 33 0.27 2.99 14.82
C LEU A 33 1.32 2.13 15.55
N LEU A 34 2.29 2.77 16.22
CA LEU A 34 3.32 2.06 16.99
C LEU A 34 2.71 1.30 18.17
N ARG A 35 1.72 1.87 18.86
CA ARG A 35 1.02 1.19 19.95
C ARG A 35 0.21 0.00 19.47
N ARG A 36 -0.51 0.16 18.36
CA ARG A 36 -1.26 -0.91 17.70
C ARG A 36 -0.36 -2.04 17.23
N LEU A 37 0.82 -1.74 16.68
CA LEU A 37 1.83 -2.76 16.42
C LEU A 37 2.15 -3.56 17.68
N GLY A 38 2.38 -2.90 18.81
CA GLY A 38 2.60 -3.58 20.08
C GLY A 38 1.44 -4.50 20.52
N GLN A 39 0.19 -4.13 20.20
CA GLN A 39 -1.01 -4.91 20.49
C GLN A 39 -1.14 -6.10 19.52
N SER A 40 -0.98 -5.86 18.22
CA SER A 40 -0.98 -6.88 17.14
C SER A 40 0.03 -7.99 17.41
N LEU A 41 1.24 -7.63 17.84
CA LEU A 41 2.26 -8.63 18.21
C LEU A 41 1.81 -9.54 19.37
N LYS A 42 1.02 -9.02 20.31
CA LYS A 42 0.47 -9.80 21.45
C LYS A 42 -0.75 -10.60 21.07
N ALA A 43 -1.58 -10.10 20.17
CA ALA A 43 -2.78 -10.78 19.68
C ALA A 43 -2.43 -12.00 18.82
N HIS A 44 -1.27 -11.95 18.14
CA HIS A 44 -0.85 -12.98 17.19
C HIS A 44 0.50 -13.64 17.57
N PRO A 45 0.62 -14.29 18.74
CA PRO A 45 1.85 -14.96 19.15
C PRO A 45 2.23 -16.10 18.20
N GLU A 46 1.28 -16.68 17.47
CA GLU A 46 1.54 -17.69 16.43
C GLU A 46 2.47 -17.20 15.32
N TYR A 47 2.51 -15.88 15.06
CA TYR A 47 3.39 -15.27 14.06
C TYR A 47 4.62 -14.60 14.67
N PHE A 48 4.54 -14.12 15.91
CA PHE A 48 5.55 -13.23 16.47
C PHE A 48 6.27 -13.76 17.71
N LYS A 49 5.94 -14.97 18.18
CA LYS A 49 6.71 -15.65 19.23
C LYS A 49 7.86 -16.43 18.61
N SER A 50 9.05 -16.30 19.19
CA SER A 50 10.22 -17.08 18.77
C SER A 50 10.20 -18.48 19.41
N LEU A 51 10.88 -19.43 18.77
CA LEU A 51 11.18 -20.73 19.36
C LEU A 51 12.15 -20.62 20.55
N ASP A 52 13.00 -19.60 20.59
CA ASP A 52 14.12 -19.50 21.53
C ASP A 52 13.82 -18.62 22.76
N ASN A 53 12.83 -17.74 22.69
CA ASN A 53 12.48 -16.84 23.78
C ASN A 53 11.02 -16.37 23.71
N ASP A 54 10.52 -15.86 24.84
CA ASP A 54 9.16 -15.34 24.97
C ASP A 54 8.99 -13.88 24.49
N VAL A 55 10.02 -13.25 23.93
CA VAL A 55 9.94 -11.87 23.45
C VAL A 55 9.29 -11.82 22.09
N LEU A 56 8.10 -11.23 22.03
CA LEU A 56 7.37 -11.03 20.78
C LEU A 56 8.05 -9.96 19.91
N ARG A 57 8.42 -10.32 18.68
CA ARG A 57 9.06 -9.41 17.71
C ARG A 57 8.49 -9.65 16.31
N PRO A 58 8.36 -8.60 15.47
CA PRO A 58 8.00 -8.79 14.07
C PRO A 58 8.92 -9.79 13.36
N GLY A 59 10.23 -9.68 13.58
CA GLY A 59 11.23 -10.56 12.95
C GLY A 59 11.10 -12.05 13.29
N ASN A 60 10.41 -12.40 14.38
CA ASN A 60 10.18 -13.82 14.73
C ASN A 60 9.25 -14.53 13.72
N MET A 61 8.58 -13.79 12.82
CA MET A 61 7.83 -14.37 11.70
C MET A 61 8.67 -15.34 10.86
N VAL A 62 9.99 -15.15 10.83
CA VAL A 62 10.94 -16.01 10.15
C VAL A 62 10.83 -17.47 10.62
N ASP A 63 10.56 -17.71 11.90
CA ASP A 63 10.39 -19.08 12.44
C ASP A 63 9.20 -19.78 11.79
N VAL A 64 8.10 -19.04 11.55
CA VAL A 64 6.91 -19.55 10.84
C VAL A 64 7.23 -19.82 9.37
N LEU A 65 7.93 -18.90 8.71
CA LEU A 65 8.30 -19.03 7.30
C LEU A 65 9.19 -20.25 7.05
N PHE A 66 10.20 -20.47 7.90
CA PHE A 66 11.05 -21.65 7.79
C PHE A 66 10.30 -22.94 8.10
N LYS A 67 9.38 -22.92 9.07
CA LYS A 67 8.54 -24.08 9.37
C LYS A 67 7.65 -24.45 8.18
N GLU A 68 7.02 -23.48 7.52
CA GLU A 68 6.18 -23.72 6.34
C GLU A 68 7.00 -24.14 5.10
N GLY A 69 8.24 -23.68 4.99
CA GLY A 69 9.17 -24.07 3.92
C GLY A 69 9.98 -25.35 4.20
N ALA A 70 9.92 -25.92 5.40
CA ALA A 70 10.86 -26.97 5.86
C ALA A 70 10.85 -28.24 5.00
N ASP A 71 9.67 -28.63 4.51
CA ASP A 71 9.50 -29.85 3.70
C ASP A 71 9.77 -29.61 2.21
N ARG A 72 10.10 -28.38 1.81
CA ARG A 72 10.35 -28.03 0.41
C ARG A 72 11.81 -28.30 0.02
N PRO A 73 12.06 -28.83 -1.20
CA PRO A 73 13.41 -28.98 -1.69
C PRO A 73 14.06 -27.60 -1.84
N ARG A 74 15.33 -27.50 -1.43
CA ARG A 74 16.14 -26.31 -1.68
C ARG A 74 16.36 -26.11 -3.18
N ARG A 75 16.44 -24.86 -3.61
CA ARG A 75 16.83 -24.49 -4.99
C ARG A 75 18.11 -23.67 -4.91
N ASN A 76 19.18 -24.12 -5.56
CA ASN A 76 20.50 -23.46 -5.53
C ASN A 76 20.97 -23.14 -4.09
N ASP A 77 20.87 -24.12 -3.18
CA ASP A 77 21.17 -24.00 -1.74
C ASP A 77 20.31 -22.99 -0.96
N LYS A 78 19.26 -22.42 -1.58
CA LYS A 78 18.31 -21.51 -0.94
C LYS A 78 17.14 -22.24 -0.30
N TYR A 79 16.61 -21.68 0.78
CA TYR A 79 15.35 -22.11 1.36
C TYR A 79 14.19 -21.61 0.52
N VAL A 80 13.29 -22.50 0.11
CA VAL A 80 12.13 -22.12 -0.72
C VAL A 80 10.92 -21.89 0.18
N VAL A 81 10.35 -20.69 0.13
CA VAL A 81 9.15 -20.31 0.90
C VAL A 81 8.10 -19.75 -0.05
N CYS A 82 6.83 -20.12 0.14
CA CYS A 82 5.72 -19.54 -0.62
C CYS A 82 5.50 -18.09 -0.23
N ILE A 83 5.30 -17.19 -1.20
CA ILE A 83 5.03 -15.79 -0.88
C ILE A 83 3.73 -15.61 -0.08
N GLU A 84 2.77 -16.51 -0.29
CA GLU A 84 1.49 -16.56 0.41
C GLU A 84 1.69 -16.72 1.92
N SER A 85 2.74 -17.43 2.36
CA SER A 85 3.11 -17.58 3.76
C SER A 85 3.46 -16.24 4.39
N LEU A 86 4.33 -15.45 3.74
CA LEU A 86 4.68 -14.11 4.20
C LEU A 86 3.47 -13.18 4.12
N PHE A 87 2.73 -13.21 3.00
CA PHE A 87 1.57 -12.36 2.82
C PHE A 87 0.49 -12.64 3.87
N LYS A 88 0.29 -13.91 4.28
CA LYS A 88 -0.60 -14.30 5.37
C LYS A 88 -0.18 -13.69 6.70
N VAL A 89 1.12 -13.73 7.04
CA VAL A 89 1.62 -13.04 8.25
C VAL A 89 1.36 -11.54 8.17
N VAL A 90 1.59 -10.92 7.01
CA VAL A 90 1.37 -9.48 6.85
C VAL A 90 -0.11 -9.11 6.97
N ILE A 91 -1.00 -9.86 6.31
CA ILE A 91 -2.44 -9.60 6.33
C ILE A 91 -3.05 -9.86 7.70
N TYR A 92 -2.81 -11.02 8.29
CA TYR A 92 -3.44 -11.39 9.55
C TYR A 92 -2.67 -10.87 10.76
N GLY A 93 -1.35 -11.04 10.78
CA GLY A 93 -0.52 -10.65 11.92
C GLY A 93 -0.39 -9.14 12.12
N PHE A 94 -0.55 -8.33 11.07
CA PHE A 94 -0.56 -6.86 11.17
C PHE A 94 -1.92 -6.24 10.87
N ALA A 95 -3.01 -7.02 10.79
CA ALA A 95 -4.35 -6.50 10.48
C ALA A 95 -4.74 -5.31 11.38
N GLU A 96 -4.45 -5.45 12.68
CA GLU A 96 -4.85 -4.52 13.74
C GLU A 96 -3.98 -3.25 13.79
N VAL A 97 -2.83 -3.25 13.10
CA VAL A 97 -1.98 -2.05 12.97
C VAL A 97 -2.73 -0.97 12.20
N TRP A 98 -3.40 -1.36 11.13
CA TRP A 98 -4.06 -0.45 10.22
C TRP A 98 -5.32 0.12 10.87
N PRO A 99 -5.62 1.41 10.68
CA PRO A 99 -6.93 1.94 11.02
C PRO A 99 -8.02 1.10 10.36
N SER A 100 -9.06 0.76 11.14
CA SER A 100 -10.25 0.13 10.58
C SER A 100 -10.73 0.96 9.41
N SER A 101 -10.81 0.34 8.24
CA SER A 101 -11.31 1.02 7.07
C SER A 101 -12.84 1.13 7.16
N ARG A 102 -13.41 1.88 6.22
CA ARG A 102 -14.87 2.05 6.15
C ARG A 102 -15.58 0.79 5.67
N THR A 103 -14.88 -0.07 4.92
CA THR A 103 -15.47 -1.29 4.36
C THR A 103 -15.35 -2.42 5.37
N SER A 104 -16.50 -2.96 5.78
CA SER A 104 -16.57 -4.12 6.65
C SER A 104 -17.60 -5.11 6.14
N LEU A 105 -17.35 -6.39 6.40
CA LEU A 105 -18.26 -7.49 6.09
C LEU A 105 -18.47 -8.27 7.38
N GLU A 106 -19.73 -8.44 7.79
CA GLU A 106 -20.10 -9.11 9.05
C GLU A 106 -19.35 -8.58 10.29
N GLY A 107 -19.10 -7.26 10.33
CA GLY A 107 -18.38 -6.60 11.42
C GLY A 107 -16.85 -6.73 11.36
N VAL A 108 -16.30 -7.41 10.37
CA VAL A 108 -14.86 -7.52 10.13
C VAL A 108 -14.42 -6.44 9.14
N SER A 109 -13.48 -5.58 9.56
CA SER A 109 -12.86 -4.59 8.67
C SER A 109 -12.08 -5.29 7.56
N LEU A 110 -12.38 -4.96 6.31
CA LEU A 110 -11.68 -5.50 5.14
C LEU A 110 -10.43 -4.68 4.77
N GLY A 111 -10.19 -3.55 5.43
CA GLY A 111 -9.02 -2.72 5.14
C GLY A 111 -9.13 -2.03 3.78
N ASP A 112 -8.08 -2.08 2.97
CA ASP A 112 -8.02 -1.42 1.65
C ASP A 112 -8.75 -2.24 0.57
N VAL A 113 -10.07 -2.39 0.78
CA VAL A 113 -11.04 -3.05 -0.08
C VAL A 113 -12.21 -2.09 -0.26
N TRP A 114 -12.64 -1.84 -1.49
CA TRP A 114 -13.64 -0.81 -1.78
C TRP A 114 -14.67 -1.29 -2.79
N PRO A 115 -15.96 -0.92 -2.63
CA PRO A 115 -17.00 -1.25 -3.60
C PRO A 115 -16.79 -0.46 -4.89
N CYS A 116 -16.93 -1.11 -6.04
CA CYS A 116 -16.81 -0.50 -7.36
C CYS A 116 -18.10 -0.76 -8.16
N ASP A 117 -19.03 0.20 -8.13
CA ASP A 117 -20.34 0.06 -8.76
C ASP A 117 -20.26 -0.20 -10.27
N THR A 118 -19.16 0.23 -10.93
CA THR A 118 -18.93 0.03 -12.37
C THR A 118 -18.84 -1.44 -12.77
N ILE A 119 -18.46 -2.33 -11.84
CA ILE A 119 -18.39 -3.78 -12.06
C ILE A 119 -19.48 -4.55 -11.30
N LEU A 120 -20.47 -3.85 -10.73
CA LEU A 120 -21.61 -4.48 -10.09
C LEU A 120 -22.57 -5.00 -11.16
N GLU A 121 -22.82 -6.30 -11.15
CA GLU A 121 -23.78 -6.92 -12.05
C GLU A 121 -25.20 -6.36 -11.82
N PRO A 122 -25.97 -6.03 -12.86
CA PRO A 122 -27.31 -5.42 -12.71
C PRO A 122 -28.31 -6.22 -11.88
N ASN A 123 -28.12 -7.55 -11.82
CA ASN A 123 -28.96 -8.48 -11.07
C ASN A 123 -28.25 -9.04 -9.82
N ALA A 124 -27.18 -8.39 -9.37
CA ALA A 124 -26.48 -8.78 -8.16
C ALA A 124 -27.43 -8.78 -6.96
N ALA A 125 -27.28 -9.78 -6.10
CA ALA A 125 -28.01 -9.81 -4.83
C ALA A 125 -27.66 -8.57 -3.98
N PRO A 126 -28.57 -8.08 -3.12
CA PRO A 126 -28.31 -6.90 -2.27
C PRO A 126 -27.08 -7.04 -1.35
N ASP A 127 -26.69 -8.28 -1.03
CA ASP A 127 -25.53 -8.65 -0.23
C ASP A 127 -24.33 -9.11 -1.07
N SER A 128 -24.37 -8.94 -2.39
CA SER A 128 -23.28 -9.35 -3.28
C SER A 128 -22.00 -8.60 -2.95
N THR A 129 -20.91 -9.36 -2.85
CA THR A 129 -19.55 -8.84 -2.66
C THR A 129 -18.73 -8.84 -3.95
N GLU A 130 -19.33 -9.17 -5.10
CA GLU A 130 -18.61 -9.34 -6.37
C GLU A 130 -18.01 -8.03 -6.92
N HIS A 131 -18.57 -6.91 -6.48
CA HIS A 131 -18.13 -5.58 -6.88
C HIS A 131 -17.03 -4.99 -5.98
N TYR A 132 -16.58 -5.72 -4.95
CA TYR A 132 -15.47 -5.25 -4.11
C TYR A 132 -14.13 -5.46 -4.81
N VAL A 133 -13.35 -4.39 -4.90
CA VAL A 133 -11.98 -4.43 -5.42
C VAL A 133 -11.01 -4.44 -4.25
N VAL A 134 -10.12 -5.43 -4.26
CA VAL A 134 -9.14 -5.69 -3.20
C VAL A 134 -7.79 -5.12 -3.61
N PHE A 135 -7.23 -4.20 -2.83
CA PHE A 135 -5.93 -3.60 -3.12
C PHE A 135 -4.87 -3.98 -2.10
N HIS A 136 -5.18 -3.84 -0.81
CA HIS A 136 -4.22 -4.05 0.29
C HIS A 136 -2.84 -3.42 0.03
N LYS A 137 -2.80 -2.20 -0.53
CA LYS A 137 -1.58 -1.63 -1.12
C LYS A 137 -0.42 -1.54 -0.13
N LEU A 138 -0.69 -1.17 1.11
CA LEU A 138 0.36 -1.08 2.15
C LEU A 138 0.86 -2.46 2.58
N SER A 139 -0.02 -3.47 2.62
CA SER A 139 0.37 -4.86 2.90
C SER A 139 1.19 -5.45 1.76
N GLN A 140 0.81 -5.21 0.51
CA GLN A 140 1.60 -5.58 -0.68
C GLN A 140 3.00 -4.93 -0.61
N TRP A 141 3.04 -3.62 -0.35
CA TRP A 141 4.30 -2.89 -0.26
C TRP A 141 5.20 -3.41 0.89
N MET A 142 4.63 -3.64 2.06
CA MET A 142 5.37 -4.21 3.19
C MET A 142 5.91 -5.60 2.87
N THR A 143 5.12 -6.43 2.18
CA THR A 143 5.56 -7.76 1.73
C THR A 143 6.78 -7.63 0.82
N TYR A 144 6.74 -6.79 -0.21
CA TYR A 144 7.90 -6.52 -1.06
C TYR A 144 9.11 -6.00 -0.27
N SER A 145 8.91 -5.14 0.73
CA SER A 145 9.99 -4.61 1.57
C SER A 145 10.61 -5.65 2.51
N ILE A 146 9.84 -6.65 2.96
CA ILE A 146 10.34 -7.73 3.81
C ILE A 146 11.03 -8.82 2.97
N MET A 147 10.61 -9.05 1.73
CA MET A 147 11.23 -10.03 0.84
C MET A 147 12.74 -9.79 0.67
N GLU A 148 13.15 -8.54 0.40
CA GLU A 148 14.55 -8.18 0.12
C GLU A 148 15.54 -8.57 1.25
N PRO A 149 15.31 -8.21 2.53
CA PRO A 149 16.23 -8.61 3.60
C PRO A 149 16.21 -10.12 3.84
N LEU A 150 15.07 -10.80 3.62
CA LEU A 150 14.98 -12.26 3.79
C LEU A 150 15.71 -13.02 2.66
N GLU A 151 15.63 -12.53 1.42
CA GLU A 151 16.39 -13.07 0.30
C GLU A 151 17.89 -12.92 0.52
N THR A 152 18.34 -11.73 0.93
CA THR A 152 19.75 -11.38 1.01
C THR A 152 20.42 -11.90 2.29
N MET A 153 19.74 -11.86 3.44
CA MET A 153 20.34 -12.22 4.73
C MET A 153 20.08 -13.66 5.13
N LEU A 154 18.95 -14.24 4.73
CA LEU A 154 18.53 -15.59 5.14
C LEU A 154 18.54 -16.60 4.00
N ASN A 155 19.00 -16.19 2.81
CA ASN A 155 19.10 -17.03 1.62
C ASN A 155 17.76 -17.71 1.27
N ILE A 156 16.66 -16.95 1.42
CA ILE A 156 15.32 -17.38 1.02
C ILE A 156 15.14 -17.14 -0.47
N GLU A 157 14.45 -18.05 -1.14
CA GLU A 157 13.91 -17.90 -2.47
C GLU A 157 12.38 -18.02 -2.40
N TRP A 158 11.68 -17.08 -3.03
CA TRP A 158 10.22 -17.04 -3.00
C TRP A 158 9.61 -17.85 -4.14
N ASP A 159 8.75 -18.78 -3.77
CA ASP A 159 7.81 -19.41 -4.69
C ASP A 159 6.60 -18.51 -4.90
N ASN A 160 6.01 -18.55 -6.10
CA ASN A 160 4.80 -17.81 -6.45
C ASN A 160 4.87 -16.29 -6.24
N ALA A 161 6.06 -15.69 -6.22
CA ALA A 161 6.22 -14.23 -6.05
C ALA A 161 5.44 -13.39 -7.09
N THR A 162 5.10 -13.98 -8.24
CA THR A 162 4.24 -13.40 -9.27
C THR A 162 2.78 -13.22 -8.86
N LEU A 163 2.34 -13.78 -7.73
CA LEU A 163 1.00 -13.54 -7.17
C LEU A 163 0.86 -12.17 -6.51
N LEU A 164 1.98 -11.52 -6.15
CA LEU A 164 1.95 -10.15 -5.65
C LEU A 164 1.63 -9.19 -6.79
N THR A 165 0.81 -8.18 -6.49
CA THR A 165 0.28 -7.27 -7.50
C THR A 165 1.07 -5.97 -7.59
N GLY A 166 0.84 -5.24 -8.68
CA GLY A 166 1.22 -3.83 -8.77
C GLY A 166 0.68 -3.00 -7.60
N LEU A 167 1.34 -1.89 -7.29
CA LEU A 167 0.92 -0.99 -6.22
C LEU A 167 0.03 0.13 -6.78
N PRO A 168 -1.27 0.20 -6.41
CA PRO A 168 -2.20 1.22 -6.88
C PRO A 168 -2.06 2.52 -6.09
N GLU A 169 -0.84 3.07 -6.07
CA GLU A 169 -0.56 4.39 -5.52
C GLU A 169 -0.45 5.44 -6.63
N TYR A 170 -0.55 6.70 -6.25
CA TYR A 170 -0.79 7.78 -7.20
C TYR A 170 0.39 8.07 -8.13
N ARG A 171 1.62 7.61 -7.87
CA ARG A 171 2.75 7.82 -8.78
C ARG A 171 2.70 6.84 -9.95
N ASN A 172 2.45 5.56 -9.66
CA ASN A 172 2.22 4.51 -10.65
C ASN A 172 0.98 4.83 -11.47
N GLY A 173 -0.15 5.12 -10.81
CA GLY A 173 -1.39 5.48 -11.50
C GLY A 173 -1.29 6.82 -12.22
N GLY A 174 -0.56 7.78 -11.62
CA GLY A 174 -0.38 9.13 -12.16
C GLY A 174 0.45 9.13 -13.42
N LEU A 175 1.48 8.28 -13.50
CA LEU A 175 2.26 8.07 -14.71
C LEU A 175 1.37 7.71 -15.91
N LEU A 176 0.40 6.81 -15.72
CA LEU A 176 -0.48 6.36 -16.80
C LEU A 176 -1.39 7.49 -17.30
N VAL A 177 -1.82 8.39 -16.41
CA VAL A 177 -2.62 9.55 -16.77
C VAL A 177 -1.77 10.65 -17.41
N ASP A 178 -0.61 10.94 -16.83
CA ASP A 178 0.31 11.98 -17.29
C ASP A 178 0.90 11.69 -18.68
N LEU A 179 1.10 10.41 -19.01
CA LEU A 179 1.52 9.99 -20.35
C LEU A 179 0.35 9.82 -21.33
N GLY A 180 -0.89 10.08 -20.90
CA GLY A 180 -2.09 9.99 -21.75
C GLY A 180 -2.52 8.56 -22.08
N PHE A 181 -2.03 7.54 -21.37
CA PHE A 181 -2.48 6.15 -21.54
C PHE A 181 -3.94 5.98 -21.11
N MET A 182 -4.34 6.68 -20.04
CA MET A 182 -5.73 6.78 -19.60
C MET A 182 -6.07 8.24 -19.26
N THR A 183 -7.33 8.63 -19.41
CA THR A 183 -7.80 9.99 -19.12
C THR A 183 -9.12 9.94 -18.37
N LEU A 184 -9.41 10.97 -17.59
CA LEU A 184 -10.72 11.11 -16.96
C LEU A 184 -11.80 11.35 -18.02
N LYS A 185 -13.00 10.82 -17.78
CA LYS A 185 -14.18 11.20 -18.56
C LYS A 185 -14.43 12.70 -18.37
N PRO A 186 -14.85 13.45 -19.41
CA PRO A 186 -15.04 14.90 -19.31
C PRO A 186 -15.96 15.34 -18.16
N SER A 187 -17.04 14.58 -17.90
CA SER A 187 -17.96 14.85 -16.78
C SER A 187 -17.30 14.69 -15.42
N GLU A 188 -16.44 13.70 -15.26
CA GLU A 188 -15.71 13.44 -14.01
C GLU A 188 -14.62 14.47 -13.79
N GLU A 189 -13.93 14.89 -14.86
CA GLU A 189 -12.96 15.99 -14.79
C GLU A 189 -13.62 17.29 -14.31
N GLU A 190 -14.76 17.67 -14.90
CA GLU A 190 -15.53 18.85 -14.45
C GLU A 190 -15.95 18.73 -12.98
N ARG A 191 -16.47 17.56 -12.57
CA ARG A 191 -16.89 17.27 -11.19
C ARG A 191 -15.71 17.38 -10.21
N GLY A 192 -14.57 16.78 -10.55
CA GLY A 192 -13.36 16.82 -9.73
C GLY A 192 -12.77 18.23 -9.61
N LEU A 193 -12.79 19.03 -10.68
CA LEU A 193 -12.34 20.42 -10.65
C LEU A 193 -13.28 21.32 -9.83
N ALA A 194 -14.59 21.09 -9.89
CA ALA A 194 -15.55 21.78 -9.03
C ALA A 194 -15.30 21.45 -7.55
N LYS A 195 -15.03 20.17 -7.25
CA LYS A 195 -14.65 19.72 -5.89
C LYS A 195 -13.34 20.36 -5.43
N TYR A 196 -12.31 20.40 -6.27
CA TYR A 196 -11.06 21.12 -5.99
C TYR A 196 -11.32 22.57 -5.57
N LYS A 197 -12.06 23.33 -6.38
CA LYS A 197 -12.40 24.74 -6.11
C LYS A 197 -13.09 24.89 -4.76
N SER A 198 -14.06 24.03 -4.46
CA SER A 198 -14.75 24.06 -3.17
C SER A 198 -13.83 23.75 -1.98
N ASN A 199 -12.84 22.86 -2.16
CA ASN A 199 -11.88 22.50 -1.12
C ASN A 199 -10.84 23.60 -0.90
N ALA A 200 -10.35 24.22 -1.97
CA ALA A 200 -9.37 25.30 -1.95
C ALA A 200 -9.89 26.56 -1.22
N LEU A 201 -11.21 26.75 -1.13
CA LEU A 201 -11.82 27.86 -0.40
C LEU A 201 -11.90 27.64 1.13
N LYS A 202 -11.60 26.43 1.62
CA LYS A 202 -11.64 26.14 3.06
C LYS A 202 -10.39 26.73 3.75
N PRO A 203 -10.54 27.32 4.95
CA PRO A 203 -9.39 27.83 5.71
C PRO A 203 -8.32 26.76 5.93
N GLY A 204 -7.06 27.10 5.64
CA GLY A 204 -5.91 26.21 5.85
C GLY A 204 -5.67 25.16 4.76
N GLN A 205 -6.49 25.10 3.72
CA GLN A 205 -6.24 24.20 2.58
C GLN A 205 -5.26 24.82 1.59
N PRO A 206 -4.24 24.07 1.11
CA PRO A 206 -3.35 24.55 0.07
C PRO A 206 -4.09 24.64 -1.27
N ALA A 207 -4.01 25.81 -1.91
CA ALA A 207 -4.59 26.09 -3.23
C ALA A 207 -3.49 26.33 -4.26
N VAL A 208 -2.64 25.32 -4.47
CA VAL A 208 -1.40 25.47 -5.28
C VAL A 208 -1.53 24.85 -6.66
N GLU A 209 -2.04 23.62 -6.75
CA GLU A 209 -2.15 22.87 -8.00
C GLU A 209 -3.61 22.60 -8.34
N VAL A 210 -4.04 22.98 -9.55
CA VAL A 210 -5.43 22.81 -9.99
C VAL A 210 -5.57 21.45 -10.67
N VAL A 211 -5.98 20.45 -9.91
CA VAL A 211 -6.22 19.09 -10.41
C VAL A 211 -7.59 18.55 -9.95
N PRO A 212 -8.25 17.70 -10.75
CA PRO A 212 -9.45 17.00 -10.32
C PRO A 212 -9.23 16.31 -8.97
N THR A 213 -10.13 16.56 -8.01
CA THR A 213 -9.97 16.10 -6.63
C THR A 213 -11.16 15.26 -6.21
N PHE A 214 -10.90 14.09 -5.62
CA PHE A 214 -11.94 13.15 -5.17
C PHE A 214 -11.63 12.57 -3.78
N GLU A 215 -12.63 12.06 -3.11
CA GLU A 215 -12.46 11.31 -1.85
C GLU A 215 -11.90 9.91 -2.15
N ALA A 216 -11.23 9.29 -1.18
CA ALA A 216 -10.66 7.94 -1.33
C ALA A 216 -11.68 6.85 -1.77
N HIS A 217 -12.95 6.99 -1.36
CA HIS A 217 -14.03 6.06 -1.66
C HIS A 217 -14.83 6.43 -2.93
N ASP A 218 -14.42 7.48 -3.62
CA ASP A 218 -15.07 7.88 -4.87
C ASP A 218 -14.80 6.82 -5.96
N PRO A 219 -15.81 6.40 -6.75
CA PRO A 219 -15.63 5.43 -7.83
C PRO A 219 -14.48 5.77 -8.78
N VAL A 220 -14.23 7.06 -9.05
CA VAL A 220 -13.11 7.49 -9.89
C VAL A 220 -11.76 7.03 -9.32
N ILE A 221 -11.58 7.15 -8.00
CA ILE A 221 -10.34 6.72 -7.34
C ILE A 221 -10.22 5.20 -7.36
N ILE A 222 -11.32 4.49 -7.10
CA ILE A 222 -11.35 3.03 -7.04
C ILE A 222 -11.06 2.44 -8.44
N GLU A 223 -11.72 2.95 -9.47
CA GLU A 223 -11.49 2.58 -10.88
C GLU A 223 -10.05 2.88 -11.30
N TRP A 224 -9.55 4.08 -11.02
CA TRP A 224 -8.18 4.46 -11.36
C TRP A 224 -7.16 3.54 -10.71
N ARG A 225 -7.36 3.19 -9.43
CA ARG A 225 -6.52 2.25 -8.69
C ARG A 225 -6.61 0.84 -9.28
N ALA A 226 -7.81 0.36 -9.61
CA ALA A 226 -8.01 -0.94 -10.25
C ALA A 226 -7.30 -1.03 -11.61
N MET A 227 -7.50 -0.01 -12.46
CA MET A 227 -6.85 0.09 -13.75
C MET A 227 -5.33 0.20 -13.63
N THR A 228 -4.83 0.86 -12.59
CA THR A 228 -3.39 0.91 -12.29
C THR A 228 -2.85 -0.49 -12.06
N VAL A 229 -3.46 -1.30 -11.18
CA VAL A 229 -3.01 -2.69 -10.94
C VAL A 229 -3.03 -3.49 -12.24
N ALA A 230 -4.16 -3.48 -12.95
CA ALA A 230 -4.34 -4.25 -14.18
C ALA A 230 -3.34 -3.87 -15.29
N THR A 231 -2.95 -2.58 -15.34
CA THR A 231 -2.04 -2.08 -16.38
C THR A 231 -0.57 -2.34 -16.04
N LEU A 232 -0.20 -2.37 -14.75
CA LEU A 232 1.21 -2.51 -14.35
C LEU A 232 1.83 -3.84 -14.80
N ASP A 233 1.06 -4.92 -14.88
CA ASP A 233 1.55 -6.19 -15.44
C ASP A 233 1.86 -6.07 -16.94
N LEU A 234 1.00 -5.39 -17.69
CA LEU A 234 1.21 -5.11 -19.12
C LEU A 234 2.46 -4.25 -19.33
N VAL A 235 2.65 -3.23 -18.49
CA VAL A 235 3.85 -2.38 -18.51
C VAL A 235 5.09 -3.22 -18.19
N ALA A 236 5.03 -4.09 -17.18
CA ALA A 236 6.16 -4.95 -16.81
C ALA A 236 6.54 -5.90 -17.95
N ASP A 237 5.56 -6.50 -18.63
CA ASP A 237 5.81 -7.36 -19.78
C ASP A 237 6.45 -6.61 -20.95
N GLU A 238 5.99 -5.39 -21.23
CA GLU A 238 6.58 -4.58 -22.29
C GLU A 238 7.99 -4.11 -21.93
N VAL A 239 8.24 -3.69 -20.68
CA VAL A 239 9.58 -3.34 -20.20
C VAL A 239 10.54 -4.52 -20.33
N ARG A 240 10.12 -5.74 -19.93
CA ARG A 240 10.93 -6.96 -20.07
C ARG A 240 11.31 -7.22 -21.53
N LYS A 241 10.38 -7.05 -22.46
CA LYS A 241 10.60 -7.23 -23.90
C LYS A 241 11.58 -6.18 -24.44
N GLN A 242 11.32 -4.90 -24.17
CA GLN A 242 12.13 -3.79 -24.67
C GLN A 242 13.57 -3.83 -24.14
N LEU A 243 13.77 -4.27 -22.91
CA LEU A 243 15.10 -4.41 -22.30
C LEU A 243 15.76 -5.76 -22.58
N ASN A 244 15.05 -6.73 -23.15
CA ASN A 244 15.47 -8.13 -23.28
C ASN A 244 15.89 -8.74 -21.91
N MET A 245 15.11 -8.44 -20.86
CA MET A 245 15.36 -8.90 -19.48
C MET A 245 14.12 -9.62 -18.92
N PRO A 246 13.86 -10.88 -19.33
CA PRO A 246 12.66 -11.61 -18.94
C PRO A 246 12.60 -11.92 -17.43
N SER A 247 13.74 -11.89 -16.74
CA SER A 247 13.83 -12.15 -15.29
C SER A 247 13.53 -10.94 -14.41
N LEU A 248 13.27 -9.74 -14.98
CA LEU A 248 12.91 -8.57 -14.18
C LEU A 248 11.60 -8.84 -13.42
N THR A 249 11.67 -8.74 -12.10
CA THR A 249 10.51 -8.90 -11.23
C THR A 249 9.59 -7.68 -11.34
N LEU A 250 8.31 -7.86 -11.00
CA LEU A 250 7.37 -6.73 -10.95
C LEU A 250 7.87 -5.66 -9.96
N ALA A 251 8.38 -6.05 -8.79
CA ALA A 251 8.94 -5.13 -7.80
C ALA A 251 10.06 -4.23 -8.37
N GLN A 252 10.95 -4.79 -9.19
CA GLN A 252 12.01 -4.04 -9.86
C GLN A 252 11.45 -3.06 -10.91
N VAL A 253 10.44 -3.47 -11.68
CA VAL A 253 9.76 -2.59 -12.64
C VAL A 253 9.04 -1.44 -11.93
N LEU A 254 8.43 -1.72 -10.77
CA LEU A 254 7.76 -0.68 -9.97
C LEU A 254 8.78 0.33 -9.43
N GLN A 255 9.77 -0.13 -8.66
CA GLN A 255 10.73 0.77 -7.99
C GLN A 255 11.65 1.46 -8.99
N GLY A 256 12.25 0.71 -9.92
CA GLY A 256 13.19 1.24 -10.91
C GLY A 256 12.52 1.91 -12.10
N GLY A 257 11.24 1.62 -12.35
CA GLY A 257 10.49 2.11 -13.51
C GLY A 257 9.33 3.00 -13.09
N THR A 258 8.11 2.45 -13.00
CA THR A 258 6.87 3.25 -12.98
C THR A 258 6.80 4.25 -11.82
N TRP A 259 7.27 3.86 -10.63
CA TRP A 259 7.24 4.72 -9.46
C TRP A 259 8.23 5.89 -9.59
N ASN A 260 9.47 5.61 -10.00
CA ASN A 260 10.47 6.65 -10.23
C ASN A 260 10.08 7.59 -11.38
N ALA A 261 9.73 7.02 -12.54
CA ALA A 261 9.30 7.77 -13.71
C ALA A 261 8.06 8.62 -13.41
N GLY A 262 7.09 8.08 -12.66
CA GLY A 262 5.90 8.82 -12.23
C GLY A 262 6.23 10.06 -11.40
N ARG A 263 7.20 9.97 -10.47
CA ARG A 263 7.65 11.16 -9.71
C ARG A 263 8.36 12.18 -10.59
N GLU A 264 9.22 11.72 -11.49
CA GLU A 264 9.98 12.60 -12.37
C GLU A 264 9.04 13.38 -13.30
N ILE A 265 8.11 12.68 -13.95
CA ILE A 265 7.10 13.29 -14.82
C ILE A 265 6.19 14.23 -14.04
N ALA A 266 5.68 13.81 -12.87
CA ALA A 266 4.89 14.67 -12.01
C ALA A 266 5.64 15.94 -11.61
N SER A 267 6.96 15.86 -11.38
CA SER A 267 7.77 17.03 -11.05
C SER A 267 7.96 18.01 -12.21
N VAL A 268 7.92 17.52 -13.45
CA VAL A 268 7.98 18.35 -14.66
C VAL A 268 6.63 19.00 -14.94
N LEU A 269 5.54 18.21 -14.86
CA LEU A 269 4.19 18.68 -15.18
C LEU A 269 3.59 19.57 -14.09
N ARG A 270 3.96 19.32 -12.82
CA ARG A 270 3.43 20.00 -11.63
C ARG A 270 4.57 20.43 -10.72
N PRO A 271 5.43 21.38 -11.13
CA PRO A 271 6.69 21.68 -10.44
C PRO A 271 6.50 22.19 -9.00
N ASN A 272 5.35 22.81 -8.71
CA ASN A 272 5.05 23.36 -7.39
C ASN A 272 4.69 22.28 -6.36
N THR A 273 3.97 21.24 -6.77
CA THR A 273 3.45 20.22 -5.86
C THR A 273 4.09 18.84 -6.04
N ARG A 274 4.56 18.55 -7.26
CA ARG A 274 5.05 17.23 -7.71
C ARG A 274 4.01 16.12 -7.44
N GLY A 275 2.75 16.54 -7.37
CA GLY A 275 1.61 15.70 -7.03
C GLY A 275 1.05 14.96 -8.24
N PRO A 276 0.10 14.05 -8.00
CA PRO A 276 -0.55 13.32 -9.08
C PRO A 276 -1.46 14.19 -9.96
N PRO A 277 -1.79 13.74 -11.18
CA PRO A 277 -2.79 14.37 -12.05
C PRO A 277 -4.22 14.34 -11.48
N ILE A 278 -4.50 13.42 -10.55
CA ILE A 278 -5.78 13.29 -9.86
C ILE A 278 -5.49 13.30 -8.36
N ALA A 279 -6.01 14.28 -7.65
CA ALA A 279 -5.79 14.45 -6.22
C ALA A 279 -6.78 13.60 -5.40
N ILE A 280 -6.27 12.98 -4.35
CA ILE A 280 -7.05 12.22 -3.38
C ILE A 280 -7.11 13.04 -2.10
N LEU A 281 -8.33 13.31 -1.62
CA LEU A 281 -8.53 13.81 -0.26
C LEU A 281 -8.26 12.67 0.71
N SER A 282 -7.00 12.54 1.10
CA SER A 282 -6.54 11.49 1.99
C SER A 282 -6.86 11.83 3.44
N ASP A 283 -7.33 10.83 4.18
CA ASP A 283 -7.41 10.82 5.64
C ASP A 283 -6.16 10.19 6.29
N GLY A 284 -5.09 9.98 5.50
CA GLY A 284 -3.85 9.35 5.94
C GLY A 284 -3.85 7.83 5.84
N THR A 285 -4.92 7.21 5.31
CA THR A 285 -4.99 5.75 5.11
C THR A 285 -4.71 5.31 3.67
N LEU A 286 -4.81 6.23 2.72
CA LEU A 286 -4.58 5.99 1.29
C LEU A 286 -3.51 6.95 0.75
N PHE A 287 -2.54 6.39 0.03
CA PHE A 287 -1.31 7.04 -0.45
C PHE A 287 -0.97 6.62 -1.87
#